data_AF-A0A975J8V5-F1
#
_entry.id   AF-A0A975J8V5-F1
#
_cell.length_a   1.000
_cell.length_b   1.000
_cell.length_c   1.000
_cell.angle_alpha   90.00
_cell.angle_beta   90.00
_cell.angle_gamma   90.00
#
_symmetry.space_group_name_H-M   'P 1'
#
loop_
_entity.id
_entity.type
_entity.pdbx_description
1 polymer ?
#
loop_
_entity_poly.entity_id
_entity_poly.type
_entity_poly.pdbx_seq_one_letter_code
_entity_poly.pdbx_strand_id
1 'polypeptide(L)'
;MGCYTNTSDIDFLVVVKEPIDIRTKRELIESIIYLNNLPKKGIEMSIILEKYAGKFVYPTPFELHYSDFYKDRYLSDSNYICAGADRDLAAHLIIIKHRGICLYGKEIKEV
;
A
#
# COMPACT_ATOMS: atom_id res chain seq x y z
N MET A 1 9.00 11.04 -9.87
CA MET A 1 9.36 12.40 -9.42
C MET A 1 10.84 12.76 -9.59
N GLY A 2 11.72 11.84 -10.03
CA GLY A 2 13.10 12.18 -10.41
C GLY A 2 14.05 12.53 -9.25
N CYS A 3 13.60 12.32 -8.01
CA CYS A 3 14.30 12.73 -6.79
C CYS A 3 14.61 11.54 -5.85
N TYR A 4 14.69 10.32 -6.39
CA TYR A 4 15.01 9.14 -5.61
C TYR A 4 16.42 9.21 -5.04
N THR A 5 16.58 8.76 -3.80
CA THR A 5 17.87 8.59 -3.11
C THR A 5 17.87 7.27 -2.36
N ASN A 6 19.02 6.78 -1.92
CA ASN A 6 19.09 5.56 -1.08
C ASN A 6 18.41 5.70 0.30
N THR A 7 17.99 6.91 0.65
CA THR A 7 17.22 7.23 1.86
C THR A 7 15.73 7.45 1.58
N SER A 8 15.29 7.31 0.34
CA SER A 8 13.87 7.27 -0.02
C SER A 8 13.30 5.89 0.33
N ASP A 9 12.02 5.86 0.65
CA ASP A 9 11.15 4.69 0.66
C ASP A 9 10.73 4.34 -0.77
N ILE A 10 10.04 3.20 -0.91
CA ILE A 10 9.29 2.85 -2.12
C ILE A 10 7.81 2.72 -1.73
N ASP A 11 6.98 3.58 -2.30
CA ASP A 11 5.53 3.56 -2.09
C ASP A 11 4.82 2.68 -3.12
N PHE A 12 3.93 1.82 -2.63
CA PHE A 12 3.07 0.96 -3.42
C PHE A 12 1.60 1.18 -3.09
N LEU A 13 0.77 1.22 -4.12
CA LEU A 13 -0.67 1.13 -3.98
C LEU A 13 -1.17 -0.07 -4.77
N VAL A 14 -1.88 -0.98 -4.08
CA VAL A 14 -2.52 -2.12 -4.70
C VAL A 14 -4.03 -1.88 -4.72
N VAL A 15 -4.65 -2.12 -5.88
CA VAL A 15 -6.09 -2.02 -6.04
C VAL A 15 -6.66 -3.40 -6.29
N VAL A 16 -7.62 -3.82 -5.46
CA VAL A 16 -8.28 -5.12 -5.58
C VAL A 16 -9.79 -4.95 -5.74
N LYS A 17 -10.45 -5.91 -6.38
CA LYS A 17 -11.91 -5.83 -6.62
C LYS A 17 -12.72 -6.12 -5.37
N GLU A 18 -12.32 -7.16 -4.64
CA GLU A 18 -13.03 -7.70 -3.49
C GLU A 18 -12.12 -7.66 -2.25
N PRO A 19 -12.70 -7.63 -1.03
CA PRO A 19 -11.94 -7.71 0.21
C PRO A 19 -11.03 -8.94 0.25
N ILE A 20 -9.81 -8.74 0.75
CA ILE A 20 -8.84 -9.82 0.92
C ILE A 20 -9.11 -10.51 2.26
N ASP A 21 -9.04 -11.83 2.27
CA ASP A 21 -9.19 -12.59 3.51
C ASP A 21 -7.99 -12.39 4.46
N ILE A 22 -8.21 -12.65 5.75
CA ILE A 22 -7.21 -12.43 6.80
C ILE A 22 -5.91 -13.21 6.58
N ARG A 23 -5.98 -14.41 6.01
CA ARG A 23 -4.81 -15.26 5.80
C ARG A 23 -3.95 -14.68 4.68
N THR A 24 -4.56 -14.33 3.56
CA THR A 24 -3.84 -13.69 2.44
C THR A 24 -3.21 -12.35 2.87
N LYS A 25 -3.92 -11.54 3.67
CA LYS A 25 -3.34 -10.30 4.23
C LYS A 25 -2.06 -10.57 5.03
N ARG A 26 -2.03 -11.64 5.84
CA ARG A 26 -0.85 -12.03 6.64
C ARG A 26 0.29 -12.53 5.77
N GLU A 27 0.01 -13.41 4.81
CA GLU A 27 1.02 -13.93 3.87
C GLU A 27 1.69 -12.80 3.06
N LEU A 28 0.93 -11.76 2.69
CA LEU A 28 1.47 -10.55 2.06
C LEU A 28 2.42 -9.79 2.98
N ILE A 29 2.03 -9.54 4.23
CA ILE A 29 2.88 -8.83 5.21
C ILE A 29 4.15 -9.62 5.50
N GLU A 30 4.05 -10.93 5.72
CA GLU A 30 5.21 -11.79 5.93
C GLU A 30 6.16 -11.71 4.73
N SER A 31 5.63 -11.81 3.51
CA SER A 31 6.43 -11.69 2.29
C SER A 31 7.18 -10.35 2.24
N ILE A 32 6.51 -9.25 2.58
CA ILE A 32 7.09 -7.90 2.63
C ILE A 32 8.20 -7.80 3.69
N ILE A 33 7.97 -8.31 4.89
CA ILE A 33 8.92 -8.24 6.01
C ILE A 33 10.25 -8.94 5.68
N TYR A 34 10.19 -10.04 4.92
CA TYR A 34 11.36 -10.84 4.54
C TYR A 34 11.98 -10.44 3.18
N LEU A 35 11.49 -9.37 2.54
CA LEU A 35 12.17 -8.80 1.37
C LEU A 35 13.55 -8.26 1.77
N ASN A 36 14.54 -8.56 0.93
CA ASN A 36 15.92 -8.12 1.09
C ASN A 36 16.26 -7.05 0.05
N ASN A 37 17.39 -6.35 0.25
CA ASN A 37 17.89 -5.31 -0.66
C ASN A 37 16.94 -4.11 -0.85
N LEU A 38 16.23 -3.74 0.21
CA LEU A 38 15.38 -2.55 0.23
C LEU A 38 16.19 -1.28 0.52
N PRO A 39 15.69 -0.10 0.12
CA PRO A 39 16.25 1.18 0.57
C PRO A 39 16.23 1.32 2.09
N LYS A 40 16.96 2.30 2.63
CA LYS A 40 17.09 2.47 4.10
C LYS A 40 15.74 2.70 4.80
N LYS A 41 14.78 3.33 4.14
CA LYS A 41 13.43 3.56 4.66
C LYS A 41 12.44 2.41 4.37
N GLY A 42 12.90 1.37 3.68
CA GLY A 42 12.09 0.22 3.36
C GLY A 42 11.00 0.54 2.33
N ILE A 43 9.83 -0.01 2.59
CA ILE A 43 8.68 -0.02 1.69
C ILE A 43 7.43 0.38 2.45
N GLU A 44 6.58 1.14 1.77
CA GLU A 44 5.24 1.47 2.22
C GLU A 44 4.23 0.92 1.21
N MET A 45 3.18 0.26 1.70
CA MET A 45 2.15 -0.34 0.85
C MET A 45 0.77 -0.10 1.46
N SER A 46 -0.16 0.37 0.64
CA SER A 46 -1.59 0.39 0.95
C SER A 46 -2.37 -0.44 -0.06
N ILE A 47 -3.38 -1.17 0.40
CA ILE A 47 -4.33 -1.90 -0.45
C ILE A 47 -5.72 -1.26 -0.33
N ILE A 48 -6.32 -0.89 -1.45
CA ILE A 48 -7.68 -0.33 -1.50
C ILE A 48 -8.59 -1.17 -2.39
N LEU A 49 -9.90 -1.06 -2.17
CA LEU A 49 -10.89 -1.63 -3.10
C LEU A 49 -11.05 -0.72 -4.34
N GLU A 50 -11.18 -1.32 -5.53
CA GLU A 50 -11.35 -0.62 -6.83
C GLU A 50 -12.53 0.36 -6.77
N LYS A 51 -13.61 0.02 -6.05
CA LYS A 51 -14.75 0.91 -5.86
C LYS A 51 -14.38 2.27 -5.23
N TYR A 52 -13.32 2.33 -4.41
CA TYR A 52 -12.84 3.57 -3.78
C TYR A 52 -11.85 4.33 -4.67
N ALA A 53 -11.27 3.70 -5.69
CA ALA A 53 -10.48 4.40 -6.71
C ALA A 53 -11.41 5.09 -7.73
N GLY A 54 -12.41 4.38 -8.25
CA GLY A 54 -13.34 4.91 -9.24
C GLY A 54 -14.41 5.86 -8.68
N LYS A 55 -14.95 5.58 -7.49
CA LYS A 55 -15.86 6.46 -6.76
C LYS A 55 -15.18 6.88 -5.46
N PHE A 56 -14.33 7.89 -5.57
CA PHE A 56 -13.51 8.37 -4.46
C PHE A 56 -14.32 8.67 -3.19
N VAL A 57 -13.83 8.18 -2.05
CA VAL A 57 -14.38 8.38 -0.71
C VAL A 57 -13.30 8.98 0.17
N TYR A 58 -13.67 9.91 1.07
CA TYR A 58 -12.76 10.56 2.00
C TYR A 58 -13.29 10.50 3.45
N PRO A 59 -12.46 10.09 4.44
CA PRO A 59 -11.13 9.49 4.29
C PRO A 59 -11.21 8.18 3.49
N THR A 60 -10.17 7.86 2.73
CA THR A 60 -10.19 6.74 1.79
C THR A 60 -10.02 5.42 2.54
N PRO A 61 -10.97 4.48 2.44
CA PRO A 61 -10.83 3.19 3.11
C PRO A 61 -9.74 2.32 2.47
N PHE A 62 -9.01 1.59 3.31
CA PHE A 62 -8.00 0.62 2.90
C PHE A 62 -8.17 -0.71 3.64
N GLU A 63 -7.85 -1.79 2.93
CA GLU A 63 -7.97 -3.16 3.39
C GLU A 63 -6.77 -3.63 4.21
N LEU A 64 -5.59 -3.10 3.89
CA LEU A 64 -4.33 -3.45 4.50
C LEU A 64 -3.32 -2.31 4.28
N HIS A 65 -2.54 -1.99 5.29
CA HIS A 65 -1.42 -1.05 5.19
C HIS A 65 -0.16 -1.62 5.84
N TYR A 66 0.98 -1.43 5.19
CA TYR A 66 2.30 -1.72 5.73
C TYR A 66 3.20 -0.51 5.58
N SER A 67 3.97 -0.25 6.61
CA SER A 67 5.18 0.58 6.57
C SER A 67 6.16 0.03 7.59
N ASP A 68 7.43 0.39 7.47
CA ASP A 68 8.48 -0.01 8.44
C ASP A 68 8.10 0.41 9.88
N PHE A 69 7.30 1.46 10.06
CA PHE A 69 6.77 1.88 11.35
C PHE A 69 5.92 0.79 12.03
N TYR A 70 5.15 0.01 11.27
CA TYR A 70 4.29 -1.06 11.79
C TYR A 70 4.98 -2.42 11.88
N LYS A 71 6.24 -2.54 11.42
CA LYS A 71 6.96 -3.82 11.33
C LYS A 71 7.01 -4.57 12.65
N ASP A 72 7.45 -3.91 13.73
CA ASP A 72 7.55 -4.54 15.05
C ASP A 72 6.19 -5.00 15.58
N ARG A 73 5.13 -4.24 15.26
CA ARG A 73 3.76 -4.61 15.64
C ARG A 73 3.31 -5.88 14.93
N TYR A 74 3.57 -5.99 13.63
CA TYR A 74 3.30 -7.21 12.86
C TYR A 74 4.11 -8.42 13.34
N LEU A 75 5.35 -8.21 13.80
CA LEU A 75 6.19 -9.30 14.35
C LEU A 75 5.74 -9.74 15.75
N SER A 76 5.28 -8.80 16.59
CA SER A 76 4.92 -9.08 17.98
C SER A 76 3.48 -9.60 18.17
N ASP A 77 2.56 -9.21 17.27
CA ASP A 77 1.15 -9.60 17.34
C ASP A 77 0.73 -10.26 16.03
N SER A 78 0.64 -11.59 16.07
CA SER A 78 0.24 -12.37 14.90
C SER A 78 -1.17 -12.00 14.42
N ASN A 79 -2.05 -11.47 15.27
CA ASN A 79 -3.42 -11.11 14.89
C ASN A 79 -3.55 -9.66 14.41
N TYR A 80 -2.46 -8.89 14.41
CA TYR A 80 -2.50 -7.51 13.99
C TYR A 80 -2.72 -7.37 12.48
N ILE A 81 -3.66 -6.50 12.11
CA ILE A 81 -3.88 -6.02 10.75
C ILE A 81 -4.12 -4.53 10.81
N CYS A 82 -3.30 -3.75 10.10
CA CYS A 82 -3.56 -2.35 9.86
C CYS A 82 -4.61 -2.22 8.73
N ALA A 83 -5.86 -1.93 9.10
CA ALA A 83 -6.95 -1.64 8.18
C ALA A 83 -7.76 -0.45 8.72
N GLY A 84 -8.42 0.30 7.85
CA GLY A 84 -9.18 1.47 8.28
C GLY A 84 -9.43 2.46 7.15
N ALA A 85 -9.32 3.75 7.47
CA ALA A 85 -9.40 4.81 6.48
C ALA A 85 -8.29 5.84 6.71
N ASP A 86 -7.70 6.32 5.62
CA ASP A 86 -6.56 7.24 5.63
C ASP A 86 -6.88 8.49 4.81
N ARG A 87 -6.52 9.66 5.36
CA ARG A 87 -6.69 10.96 4.70
C ARG A 87 -5.61 11.17 3.63
N ASP A 88 -4.42 10.62 3.84
CA ASP A 88 -3.25 10.87 2.99
C ASP A 88 -3.33 10.10 1.66
N LEU A 89 -4.11 9.00 1.62
CA LEU A 89 -4.45 8.28 0.38
C LEU A 89 -5.08 9.18 -0.68
N ALA A 90 -5.78 10.25 -0.31
CA ALA A 90 -6.29 11.23 -1.25
C ALA A 90 -5.16 11.87 -2.06
N ALA A 91 -4.09 12.30 -1.39
CA ALA A 91 -2.92 12.90 -2.03
C ALA A 91 -2.13 11.84 -2.80
N HIS A 92 -1.96 10.64 -2.22
CA HIS A 92 -1.25 9.54 -2.86
C HIS A 92 -1.87 9.16 -4.22
N LEU A 93 -3.21 9.03 -4.29
CA LEU A 93 -3.93 8.74 -5.53
C LEU A 93 -3.70 9.80 -6.61
N ILE A 94 -3.68 11.09 -6.23
CA ILE A 94 -3.40 12.18 -7.17
C ILE A 94 -1.98 12.08 -7.71
N ILE A 95 -0.99 11.81 -6.86
CA ILE A 95 0.41 11.63 -7.30
C ILE A 95 0.53 10.41 -8.22
N ILE A 96 -0.10 9.28 -7.90
CA ILE A 96 -0.11 8.08 -8.74
C ILE A 96 -0.71 8.40 -10.11
N LYS A 97 -1.85 9.10 -10.15
CA LYS A 97 -2.52 9.46 -11.41
C LYS A 97 -1.63 10.28 -12.35
N HIS A 98 -0.78 11.14 -11.80
CA HIS A 98 0.07 12.04 -12.61
C HIS A 98 1.50 11.54 -12.81
N ARG A 99 2.04 10.74 -11.89
CA ARG A 99 3.47 10.41 -11.78
C ARG A 99 3.76 8.95 -11.44
N GLY A 100 2.73 8.15 -11.16
CA GLY A 100 2.86 6.73 -10.84
C GLY A 100 3.30 5.91 -12.04
N ILE A 101 3.82 4.72 -11.76
CA ILE A 101 4.19 3.72 -12.75
C ILE A 101 3.34 2.49 -12.48
N CYS A 102 2.58 2.02 -13.48
CA CYS A 102 1.87 0.76 -13.36
C CYS A 102 2.87 -0.39 -13.46
N LEU A 103 2.94 -1.22 -12.42
CA LEU A 103 3.81 -2.40 -12.39
C LEU A 103 3.10 -3.66 -12.90
N TYR A 104 1.78 -3.76 -12.70
CA TYR A 104 0.97 -4.90 -13.11
C TYR A 104 -0.51 -4.55 -13.18
N GLY A 105 -1.23 -5.15 -14.13
CA GLY A 105 -2.68 -4.99 -14.28
C GLY A 105 -3.09 -3.91 -15.29
N LYS A 106 -4.26 -3.30 -15.06
CA LYS A 106 -4.79 -2.21 -15.89
C LYS A 106 -3.90 -0.97 -15.82
N GLU A 107 -3.97 -0.11 -16.83
CA GLU A 107 -3.31 1.20 -16.72
C GLU A 107 -3.94 2.03 -15.60
N ILE A 108 -3.14 2.89 -14.94
CA ILE A 108 -3.62 3.76 -13.83
C ILE A 108 -4.86 4.58 -14.22
N LYS A 109 -4.99 4.97 -15.49
CA LYS A 109 -6.12 5.76 -16.00
C LYS A 109 -7.42 4.96 -16.19
N GLU A 110 -7.35 3.63 -16.12
CA GLU A 110 -8.46 2.70 -16.37
C GLU A 110 -9.01 2.04 -15.10
N VAL A 111 -8.44 2.41 -13.94
CA VAL A 111 -8.85 2.01 -12.60
C VAL A 111 -9.64 3.15 -11.96
#